data_AF-A0AAN7UES0-F1
#
_entry.id   AF-A0AAN7UES0-F1
#
_cell.length_a   1.000
_cell.length_b   1.000
_cell.length_c   1.000
_cell.angle_alpha   90.00
_cell.angle_beta   90.00
_cell.angle_gamma   90.00
#
_symmetry.space_group_name_H-M   'P 1'
#
loop_
_entity.id
_entity.type
_entity.pdbx_description
1 polymer ?
#
loop_
_entity_poly.entity_id
_entity_poly.type
_entity_poly.pdbx_seq_one_letter_code
_entity_poly.pdbx_strand_id
1 'polypeptide(L)'
;MAAATVNIPAIYPNVGPVLNGWSRGARIGSGSVIWKGRELNARGEIDEHQFMDMVTAGTPSPGHCNTRGTAFTMNALAEALGMMLLGSAAIPAPYRERSQAAYHTGTRIFGMVRSGLKPSNIMTGEAFENAIVTNTAIGGSTNAPIRE
;
A
#
# COMPACT_ATOMS: atom_id res chain seq x y z
N MET A 1 3.25 -7.18 13.36
CA MET A 1 3.63 -6.99 14.78
C MET A 1 2.58 -7.55 15.75
N ALA A 2 1.51 -6.84 16.10
CA ALA A 2 0.57 -7.30 17.15
C ALA A 2 0.02 -8.72 16.94
N ALA A 3 -0.48 -9.03 15.74
CA ALA A 3 -0.97 -10.37 15.41
C ALA A 3 0.12 -11.46 15.50
N ALA A 4 1.37 -11.12 15.18
CA ALA A 4 2.51 -12.03 15.28
C ALA A 4 2.84 -12.34 16.76
N THR A 5 2.82 -11.32 17.62
CA THR A 5 3.09 -11.47 19.06
C THR A 5 2.03 -12.32 19.75
N VAL A 6 0.74 -12.09 19.45
CA VAL A 6 -0.36 -12.86 20.05
C VAL A 6 -0.46 -14.26 19.43
N ASN A 7 -0.05 -14.39 18.17
CA ASN A 7 -0.02 -15.64 17.40
C ASN A 7 -1.36 -16.40 17.35
N ILE A 8 -2.44 -15.65 17.14
CA ILE A 8 -3.77 -16.18 16.79
C ILE A 8 -4.02 -16.03 15.29
N PRO A 9 -4.86 -16.89 14.67
CA PRO A 9 -5.19 -16.77 13.25
C PRO A 9 -5.57 -15.33 12.87
N ALA A 10 -4.85 -14.78 11.89
CA ALA A 10 -4.98 -13.39 11.49
C ALA A 10 -4.72 -13.24 9.99
N ILE A 11 -5.43 -12.31 9.36
CA ILE A 11 -5.29 -11.92 7.96
C ILE A 11 -5.39 -10.40 7.87
N TYR A 12 -4.58 -9.78 7.02
CA TYR A 12 -4.50 -8.33 6.90
C TYR A 12 -5.35 -7.82 5.72
N PRO A 13 -6.42 -7.04 5.95
CA PRO A 13 -7.11 -6.32 4.89
C PRO A 13 -6.50 -4.91 4.71
N ASN A 14 -6.07 -4.57 3.49
CA ASN A 14 -5.65 -3.21 3.18
C ASN A 14 -6.78 -2.38 2.54
N VAL A 15 -6.62 -1.05 2.60
CA VAL A 15 -7.58 -0.07 2.05
C VAL A 15 -7.39 0.15 0.55
N GLY A 16 -6.13 0.13 0.07
CA GLY A 16 -5.77 0.38 -1.32
C GLY A 16 -5.36 1.83 -1.62
N PRO A 17 -4.71 2.08 -2.77
CA PRO A 17 -4.26 3.40 -3.17
C PRO A 17 -5.41 4.30 -3.66
N VAL A 18 -5.17 5.61 -3.60
CA VAL A 18 -5.99 6.61 -4.31
C VAL A 18 -5.88 6.42 -5.83
N LEU A 19 -6.83 6.99 -6.58
CA LEU A 19 -6.76 7.01 -8.05
C LEU A 19 -5.64 7.93 -8.56
N ASN A 20 -5.32 7.81 -9.85
CA ASN A 20 -4.32 8.68 -10.49
C ASN A 20 -4.78 10.14 -10.47
N GLY A 21 -3.93 11.03 -9.95
CA GLY A 21 -4.12 12.47 -10.01
C GLY A 21 -3.66 13.04 -11.35
N TRP A 22 -4.23 14.17 -11.75
CA TRP A 22 -3.90 14.86 -12.99
C TRP A 22 -3.84 16.36 -12.77
N SER A 23 -2.80 17.00 -13.31
CA SER A 23 -2.65 18.46 -13.30
C SER A 23 -2.01 18.92 -14.60
N ARG A 24 -2.60 19.95 -15.23
CA ARG A 24 -2.13 20.52 -16.52
C ARG A 24 -1.88 19.46 -17.62
N GLY A 25 -2.72 18.44 -17.69
CA GLY A 25 -2.60 17.34 -18.67
C GLY A 25 -1.54 16.28 -18.33
N ALA A 26 -0.76 16.47 -17.25
CA ALA A 26 0.23 15.51 -16.79
C ALA A 26 -0.28 14.69 -15.60
N ARG A 27 0.16 13.43 -15.53
CA ARG A 27 -0.12 12.56 -14.39
C ARG A 27 0.72 12.97 -13.19
N ILE A 28 0.08 13.05 -12.03
CA ILE A 28 0.75 13.37 -10.76
C ILE A 28 0.44 12.30 -9.71
N GLY A 29 1.46 12.00 -8.90
CA GLY A 29 1.38 11.00 -7.84
C GLY A 29 1.37 11.67 -6.46
N SER A 30 0.55 11.13 -5.56
CA SER A 30 0.52 11.55 -4.16
C SER A 30 1.89 11.29 -3.51
N GLY A 31 2.41 12.29 -2.78
CA GLY A 31 3.77 12.29 -2.24
C GLY A 31 4.81 12.86 -3.22
N SER A 32 4.96 12.30 -4.42
CA SER A 32 5.94 12.79 -5.40
C SER A 32 5.62 14.20 -5.90
N VAL A 33 4.33 14.54 -5.98
CA VAL A 33 3.86 15.88 -6.38
C VAL A 33 4.32 16.98 -5.43
N ILE A 34 4.48 16.68 -4.14
CA ILE A 34 4.95 17.66 -3.15
C ILE A 34 6.40 18.03 -3.42
N TRP A 35 7.25 17.04 -3.71
CA TRP A 35 8.65 17.29 -4.07
C TRP A 35 8.78 18.12 -5.34
N LYS A 36 8.01 17.75 -6.38
CA LYS A 36 8.04 18.48 -7.66
C LYS A 36 7.49 19.89 -7.52
N GLY A 37 6.37 20.07 -6.81
CA GLY A 37 5.78 21.38 -6.56
C GLY A 37 6.72 22.28 -5.76
N ARG A 38 7.42 21.76 -4.74
CA ARG A 38 8.41 22.53 -3.99
C ARG A 38 9.57 23.00 -4.86
N GLU A 39 10.06 22.14 -5.75
CA GLU A 39 11.10 22.50 -6.71
C GLU A 39 10.65 23.65 -7.63
N LEU A 40 9.45 23.55 -8.21
CA LEU A 40 8.90 24.57 -9.11
C LEU A 40 8.64 25.90 -8.40
N ASN A 41 8.12 25.85 -7.17
CA ASN A 41 7.87 27.05 -6.37
C ASN A 41 9.18 27.75 -5.99
N ALA A 42 10.22 26.99 -5.60
CA ALA A 42 11.54 27.53 -5.31
C ALA A 42 12.21 28.20 -6.53
N ARG A 43 11.86 27.76 -7.75
CA ARG A 43 12.31 28.38 -9.01
C ARG A 43 11.46 29.58 -9.45
N GLY A 44 10.36 29.86 -8.76
CA GLY A 44 9.40 30.90 -9.15
C GLY A 44 8.57 30.56 -10.40
N GLU A 45 8.54 29.29 -10.82
CA GLU A 45 7.77 28.84 -11.99
C GLU A 45 6.27 28.66 -11.67
N ILE A 46 5.94 28.47 -10.39
CA ILE A 46 4.59 28.43 -9.85
C ILE A 46 4.52 29.29 -8.59
N ASP A 47 3.33 29.78 -8.27
CA ASP A 47 3.03 30.42 -6.99
C ASP A 47 2.50 29.41 -5.94
N GLU A 48 2.25 29.89 -4.73
CA GLU A 48 1.73 29.08 -3.62
C GLU A 48 0.33 28.50 -3.92
N HIS A 49 -0.53 29.24 -4.62
CA HIS A 49 -1.86 28.77 -4.98
C HIS A 49 -1.78 27.61 -5.99
N GLN A 50 -0.96 27.77 -7.03
CA GLN A 50 -0.70 26.74 -8.03
C GLN A 50 -0.01 25.51 -7.42
N PHE A 51 0.85 25.70 -6.41
CA PHE A 51 1.41 24.61 -5.63
C PHE A 51 0.31 23.83 -4.91
N MET A 52 -0.59 24.51 -4.21
CA MET A 52 -1.70 23.87 -3.49
C MET A 52 -2.68 23.16 -4.43
N ASP A 53 -3.02 23.77 -5.57
CA ASP A 53 -3.85 23.13 -6.61
C ASP A 53 -3.20 21.84 -7.12
N MET A 54 -1.88 21.85 -7.33
CA MET A 54 -1.15 20.67 -7.77
C MET A 54 -1.15 19.55 -6.71
N VAL A 55 -0.95 19.90 -5.43
CA VAL A 55 -0.92 18.92 -4.34
C VAL A 55 -2.31 18.29 -4.12
N THR A 56 -3.36 19.10 -4.11
CA THR A 56 -4.74 18.63 -3.94
C THR A 56 -5.19 17.75 -5.11
N ALA A 57 -4.83 18.10 -6.35
CA ALA A 57 -5.08 17.28 -7.52
C ALA A 57 -4.38 15.90 -7.47
N GLY A 58 -3.34 15.76 -6.64
CA GLY A 58 -2.63 14.49 -6.41
C GLY A 58 -3.39 13.47 -5.55
N THR A 59 -4.49 13.89 -4.90
CA THR A 59 -5.29 13.04 -4.00
C THR A 59 -6.78 13.09 -4.38
N PRO A 60 -7.17 12.53 -5.56
CA PRO A 60 -8.51 12.71 -6.12
C PRO A 60 -9.59 11.78 -5.51
N SER A 61 -9.23 10.84 -4.65
CA SER A 61 -10.15 9.86 -4.08
C SER A 61 -9.72 9.42 -2.67
N PRO A 62 -10.57 8.67 -1.94
CA PRO A 62 -10.13 7.95 -0.75
C PRO A 62 -9.02 6.94 -1.07
N GLY A 63 -8.19 6.63 -0.07
CA GLY A 63 -7.07 5.67 -0.17
C GLY A 63 -5.75 6.24 0.35
N HIS A 64 -4.70 5.43 0.30
CA HIS A 64 -3.32 5.88 0.60
C HIS A 64 -2.59 6.35 -0.67
N CYS A 65 -1.35 6.85 -0.52
CA CYS A 65 -0.56 7.32 -1.66
C CYS A 65 -0.53 6.30 -2.82
N ASN A 66 -0.76 6.78 -4.05
CA ASN A 66 -0.75 6.00 -5.29
C ASN A 66 0.66 5.82 -5.90
N THR A 67 1.66 6.44 -5.28
CA THR A 67 3.07 6.21 -5.60
C THR A 67 3.58 4.97 -4.88
N ARG A 68 4.74 4.45 -5.30
CA ARG A 68 5.46 3.39 -4.57
C ARG A 68 6.11 3.92 -3.28
N GLY A 69 5.30 4.56 -2.45
CA GLY A 69 5.66 4.96 -1.10
C GLY A 69 5.55 3.79 -0.13
N THR A 70 5.74 4.08 1.15
CA THR A 70 5.72 3.08 2.22
C THR A 70 4.38 2.33 2.29
N ALA A 71 3.24 2.99 2.10
CA ALA A 71 1.94 2.35 2.18
C ALA A 71 1.76 1.25 1.11
N PHE A 72 2.06 1.55 -0.16
CA PHE A 72 2.00 0.55 -1.24
C PHE A 72 3.00 -0.57 -1.00
N THR A 73 4.23 -0.22 -0.59
CA THR A 73 5.29 -1.19 -0.29
C THR A 73 4.84 -2.18 0.78
N MET A 74 4.39 -1.71 1.95
CA MET A 74 3.99 -2.60 3.04
C MET A 74 2.78 -3.46 2.68
N ASN A 75 1.85 -2.98 1.86
CA ASN A 75 0.74 -3.79 1.36
C ASN A 75 1.22 -4.90 0.42
N ALA A 76 2.14 -4.58 -0.51
CA ALA A 76 2.73 -5.59 -1.38
C ALA A 76 3.54 -6.63 -0.59
N LEU A 77 4.26 -6.21 0.44
CA LEU A 77 5.01 -7.11 1.32
C LEU A 77 4.10 -7.97 2.18
N ALA A 78 3.00 -7.44 2.70
CA ALA A 78 2.04 -8.25 3.43
C ALA A 78 1.37 -9.32 2.54
N GLU A 79 1.20 -9.04 1.24
CA GLU A 79 0.79 -10.06 0.26
C GLU A 79 1.90 -11.07 -0.04
N ALA A 80 3.15 -10.63 -0.24
CA ALA A 80 4.30 -11.51 -0.48
C ALA A 80 4.62 -12.42 0.72
N LEU A 81 4.44 -11.92 1.94
CA LEU A 81 4.55 -12.69 3.19
C LEU A 81 3.42 -13.73 3.33
N GLY A 82 2.36 -13.66 2.52
CA GLY A 82 1.20 -14.55 2.61
C GLY A 82 0.18 -14.14 3.68
N MET A 83 0.28 -12.94 4.24
CA MET A 83 -0.63 -12.41 5.27
C MET A 83 -1.85 -11.67 4.69
N MET A 84 -1.95 -11.55 3.37
CA MET A 84 -3.08 -11.00 2.64
C MET A 84 -3.61 -11.97 1.59
N LEU A 85 -4.82 -11.73 1.10
CA LEU A 85 -5.30 -12.42 -0.09
C LEU A 85 -4.51 -11.98 -1.33
N LEU A 86 -4.20 -12.95 -2.20
CA LEU A 86 -3.53 -12.72 -3.46
C LEU A 86 -4.30 -11.72 -4.33
N GLY A 87 -3.58 -10.79 -4.95
CA GLY A 87 -4.09 -9.73 -5.82
C GLY A 87 -4.73 -8.55 -5.07
N SER A 88 -4.78 -8.57 -3.74
CA SER A 88 -5.50 -7.53 -2.98
C SER A 88 -4.65 -6.28 -2.70
N ALA A 89 -3.31 -6.34 -2.72
CA ALA A 89 -2.47 -5.19 -2.40
C ALA A 89 -2.67 -4.00 -3.35
N ALA A 90 -2.86 -4.26 -4.64
CA ALA A 90 -2.88 -3.24 -5.69
C ALA A 90 -4.28 -2.69 -6.04
N ILE A 91 -5.36 -3.25 -5.50
CA ILE A 91 -6.72 -2.82 -5.82
C ILE A 91 -6.96 -1.38 -5.31
N PRO A 92 -7.28 -0.40 -6.16
CA PRO A 92 -7.58 0.97 -5.73
C PRO A 92 -8.74 1.01 -4.73
N ALA A 93 -8.67 1.91 -3.76
CA ALA A 93 -9.67 1.98 -2.70
C ALA A 93 -11.12 2.20 -3.20
N PRO A 94 -11.38 3.01 -4.25
CA PRO A 94 -12.75 3.22 -4.75
C PRO A 94 -13.30 2.07 -5.62
N TYR A 95 -12.50 1.06 -5.93
CA TYR A 95 -12.92 -0.02 -6.83
C TYR A 95 -13.85 -0.99 -6.09
N ARG A 96 -14.88 -1.51 -6.76
CA ARG A 96 -15.80 -2.50 -6.16
C ARG A 96 -15.07 -3.76 -5.70
N GLU A 97 -13.97 -4.09 -6.38
CA GLU A 97 -13.09 -5.21 -6.08
C GLU A 97 -12.49 -5.10 -4.67
N ARG A 98 -12.33 -3.89 -4.13
CA ARG A 98 -11.87 -3.68 -2.75
C ARG A 98 -12.87 -4.24 -1.74
N SER A 99 -14.15 -3.94 -1.92
CA SER A 99 -15.22 -4.47 -1.07
C SER A 99 -15.38 -5.98 -1.23
N GLN A 100 -15.21 -6.50 -2.44
CA GLN A 100 -15.21 -7.95 -2.70
C GLN A 100 -14.04 -8.65 -1.99
N ALA A 101 -12.82 -8.09 -2.08
CA ALA A 101 -11.65 -8.60 -1.38
C ALA A 101 -11.83 -8.55 0.15
N ALA A 102 -12.46 -7.52 0.69
CA ALA A 102 -12.81 -7.45 2.11
C ALA A 102 -13.80 -8.56 2.52
N TYR A 103 -14.83 -8.81 1.71
CA TYR A 103 -15.77 -9.91 1.93
C TYR A 103 -15.06 -11.27 1.93
N HIS A 104 -14.23 -11.53 0.92
CA HIS A 104 -13.45 -12.78 0.82
C HIS A 104 -12.44 -12.93 1.96
N THR A 105 -11.85 -11.83 2.44
CA THR A 105 -10.97 -11.83 3.61
C THR A 105 -11.74 -12.27 4.85
N GLY A 106 -12.96 -11.75 5.03
CA GLY A 106 -13.89 -12.16 6.08
C GLY A 106 -14.29 -13.64 5.98
N THR A 107 -14.52 -14.17 4.78
CA THR A 107 -14.77 -15.61 4.60
C THR A 107 -13.53 -16.45 4.92
N ARG A 108 -12.35 -16.01 4.48
CA ARG A 108 -11.08 -16.75 4.62
C ARG A 108 -10.68 -16.93 6.07
N ILE A 109 -10.87 -15.91 6.92
CA ILE A 109 -10.45 -15.97 8.33
C ILE A 109 -11.18 -17.07 9.10
N PHE A 110 -12.46 -17.36 8.79
CA PHE A 110 -13.17 -18.51 9.41
C PHE A 110 -12.48 -19.84 9.11
N GLY A 111 -12.03 -20.03 7.86
CA GLY A 111 -11.27 -21.21 7.46
C GLY A 111 -9.94 -21.32 8.22
N MET A 112 -9.23 -20.19 8.39
CA MET A 112 -7.97 -20.15 9.14
C MET A 112 -8.17 -20.45 10.62
N VAL A 113 -9.25 -19.96 11.23
CA VAL A 113 -9.61 -20.28 12.63
C VAL A 113 -9.90 -21.76 12.78
N ARG A 114 -10.69 -22.36 11.88
CA ARG A 114 -11.01 -23.80 11.92
C ARG A 114 -9.78 -24.70 11.72
N SER A 115 -8.85 -24.31 10.85
CA SER A 115 -7.63 -25.07 10.61
C SER A 115 -6.50 -24.73 11.57
N GLY A 116 -6.68 -23.77 12.48
CA GLY A 116 -5.63 -23.30 13.38
C GLY A 116 -4.44 -22.66 12.66
N LEU A 117 -4.63 -22.05 11.48
CA LEU A 117 -3.56 -21.43 10.70
C LEU A 117 -3.16 -20.09 11.32
N LYS A 118 -1.98 -20.04 11.93
CA LYS A 118 -1.46 -18.88 12.68
C LYS A 118 -0.41 -18.11 11.88
N PRO A 119 -0.12 -16.85 12.24
CA PRO A 119 0.95 -16.07 11.63
C PRO A 119 2.31 -16.78 11.68
N SER A 120 2.64 -17.50 12.76
CA SER A 120 3.89 -18.27 12.84
C SER A 120 4.00 -19.43 11.84
N ASN A 121 2.90 -19.87 11.25
CA ASN A 121 2.89 -20.88 10.18
C ASN A 121 3.14 -20.26 8.80
N ILE A 122 2.90 -18.96 8.65
CA ILE A 122 2.93 -18.23 7.38
C ILE A 122 4.24 -17.43 7.26
N MET A 123 4.59 -16.67 8.30
CA MET A 123 5.78 -15.80 8.33
C MET A 123 7.04 -16.61 8.68
N THR A 124 7.42 -17.54 7.80
CA THR A 124 8.66 -18.33 7.89
C THR A 124 9.85 -17.52 7.38
N GLY A 125 11.08 -18.02 7.60
CA GLY A 125 12.29 -17.39 7.03
C GLY A 125 12.21 -17.21 5.51
N GLU A 126 11.73 -18.24 4.81
CA GLU A 126 11.50 -18.20 3.36
C GLU A 126 10.45 -17.14 2.95
N ALA A 127 9.41 -16.94 3.76
CA ALA A 127 8.42 -15.89 3.50
C ALA A 127 9.04 -14.49 3.61
N PHE A 128 9.93 -14.27 4.57
CA PHE A 128 10.68 -13.01 4.68
C PHE A 128 11.67 -12.83 3.54
N GLU A 129 12.36 -13.88 3.09
CA GLU A 129 13.21 -13.81 1.89
C GLU A 129 12.40 -13.42 0.65
N ASN A 130 11.21 -14.00 0.48
CA ASN A 130 10.29 -13.62 -0.60
C ASN A 130 9.85 -12.16 -0.50
N ALA A 131 9.62 -11.65 0.72
CA ALA A 131 9.29 -10.26 0.95
C ALA A 131 10.45 -9.33 0.54
N ILE A 132 11.68 -9.65 0.92
CA ILE A 132 12.89 -8.89 0.55
C ILE A 132 13.07 -8.86 -0.97
N VAL A 133 12.99 -10.03 -1.63
CA VAL A 133 13.09 -10.13 -3.10
C VAL A 133 11.99 -9.30 -3.77
N THR A 134 10.77 -9.38 -3.26
CA THR A 134 9.64 -8.59 -3.75
C THR A 134 9.89 -7.09 -3.57
N ASN A 135 10.40 -6.66 -2.41
CA ASN A 135 10.73 -5.26 -2.15
C ASN A 135 11.75 -4.73 -3.18
N THR A 136 12.79 -5.51 -3.46
CA THR A 136 13.78 -5.17 -4.49
C THR A 136 13.15 -5.11 -5.88
N ALA A 137 12.32 -6.09 -6.24
CA ALA A 137 11.69 -6.16 -7.57
C ALA A 137 10.72 -5.01 -7.83
N ILE A 138 9.95 -4.58 -6.82
CA ILE A 138 9.01 -3.47 -6.96
C ILE A 138 9.66 -2.10 -6.77
N GLY A 139 10.94 -2.03 -6.38
CA GLY A 139 11.58 -0.77 -6.00
C GLY A 139 10.87 -0.11 -4.82
N GLY A 140 10.61 -0.89 -3.78
CA GLY A 140 9.86 -0.46 -2.62
C GLY A 140 10.59 0.54 -1.74
N SER A 141 9.85 1.09 -0.77
CA SER A 141 10.33 2.12 0.15
C SER A 141 11.52 1.64 0.99
N THR A 142 12.49 2.52 1.20
CA THR A 142 13.62 2.31 2.14
C THR A 142 13.17 2.17 3.59
N ASN A 143 11.89 2.40 3.89
CA ASN A 143 11.32 2.14 5.20
C ASN A 143 10.96 0.66 5.42
N ALA A 144 10.96 -0.17 4.37
CA ALA A 144 10.62 -1.59 4.47
C ALA A 144 11.57 -2.38 5.39
N PRO A 145 12.90 -2.25 5.32
CA PRO A 145 13.82 -3.03 6.17
C PRO A 145 13.64 -2.80 7.69
N ILE A 146 13.09 -1.65 8.09
CA ILE A 146 12.84 -1.33 9.52
C ILE A 146 11.52 -1.98 10.00
N ARG A 147 10.63 -2.33 9.08
CA ARG A 147 9.24 -2.72 9.35
C ARG A 147 8.94 -4.18 9.04
N GLU A 148 9.92 -4.93 8.57
CA GLU A 148 9.88 -6.39 8.43
C GLU A 148 10.12 -7.08 9.79
#